data_AF-X1GZE6-F1
#
_entry.id   AF-X1GZE6-F1
#
_cell.length_a   1.000
_cell.length_b   1.000
_cell.length_c   1.000
_cell.angle_alpha   90.00
_cell.angle_beta   90.00
_cell.angle_gamma   90.00
#
_symmetry.space_group_name_H-M   'P 1'
#
loop_
_entity.id
_entity.type
_entity.pdbx_description
1 polymer ?
#
loop_
_entity_poly.entity_id
_entity_poly.type
_entity_poly.pdbx_seq_one_letter_code
_entity_poly.pdbx_strand_id
1 'polypeptide(L)'
;MKIRKYLWILNIIGGILILISILTPTSYNNTNPTLYFIWMTQISVDVDPLAIYLLRTDIMLVTVSTILALIIFSSALITITLTSIYLRASLPFKKLRWKMVVLALLVIASTLFWIIMMESFYNEQGGNHWSVTGGGYSPFFGVIGPFIGAAFIVVGSFVRRE
;
A
#
# COMPACT_ATOMS: atom_id res chain seq x y z
N MET A 1 26.10 -7.45 19.85
CA MET A 1 25.02 -7.85 18.92
C MET A 1 25.07 -6.98 17.65
N LYS A 2 25.73 -7.45 16.58
CA LYS A 2 26.04 -6.66 15.36
C LYS A 2 24.81 -6.38 14.46
N ILE A 3 23.77 -7.21 14.52
CA ILE A 3 22.56 -7.13 13.68
C ILE A 3 21.79 -5.82 13.85
N ARG A 4 21.74 -5.25 15.07
CA ARG A 4 20.95 -4.05 15.35
C ARG A 4 21.37 -2.82 14.53
N LYS A 5 22.63 -2.77 14.08
CA LYS A 5 23.19 -1.68 13.26
C LYS A 5 22.59 -1.62 11.85
N TYR A 6 21.98 -2.70 11.38
CA TYR A 6 21.47 -2.82 10.00
C TYR A 6 19.94 -2.77 9.91
N LEU A 7 19.23 -2.66 11.04
CA LEU A 7 17.76 -2.74 11.05
C LEU A 7 17.06 -1.52 10.44
N TRP A 8 17.77 -0.42 10.19
CA TRP A 8 17.26 0.69 9.39
C TRP A 8 16.96 0.29 7.94
N ILE A 9 17.60 -0.78 7.43
CA ILE A 9 17.33 -1.33 6.10
C ILE A 9 15.87 -1.78 5.99
N LEU A 10 15.25 -2.22 7.09
CA LEU A 10 13.84 -2.60 7.12
C LEU A 10 12.91 -1.45 6.71
N ASN A 11 13.24 -0.20 7.08
CA ASN A 11 12.44 0.96 6.69
C ASN A 11 12.52 1.20 5.17
N ILE A 12 13.70 1.01 4.57
CA ILE A 12 13.90 1.14 3.12
C ILE A 12 13.18 0.02 2.37
N ILE A 13 13.38 -1.23 2.80
CA ILE A 13 12.68 -2.38 2.23
C ILE A 13 11.17 -2.16 2.34
N GLY A 14 10.67 -1.70 3.48
CA GLY A 14 9.26 -1.42 3.68
C GLY A 14 8.70 -0.35 2.73
N GLY A 15 9.42 0.77 2.57
CA GLY A 15 9.05 1.81 1.59
C GLY A 15 9.03 1.28 0.16
N ILE A 16 10.06 0.51 -0.23
CA ILE A 16 10.13 -0.09 -1.57
C ILE A 16 8.97 -1.08 -1.80
N LEU A 17 8.63 -1.91 -0.81
CA LEU A 17 7.50 -2.83 -0.91
C LEU A 17 6.16 -2.09 -1.13
N ILE A 18 5.95 -0.96 -0.45
CA ILE A 18 4.78 -0.10 -0.67
C ILE A 18 4.77 0.48 -2.10
N LEU A 19 5.92 0.85 -2.66
CA LEU A 19 5.96 1.37 -4.03
C LEU A 19 5.71 0.25 -5.06
N ILE A 20 6.29 -0.93 -4.85
CA ILE A 20 6.06 -2.09 -5.72
C ILE A 20 4.60 -2.50 -5.65
N SER A 21 3.93 -2.41 -4.49
CA SER A 21 2.54 -2.83 -4.37
C SER A 21 1.60 -2.02 -5.28
N ILE A 22 1.86 -0.72 -5.47
CA ILE A 22 1.12 0.13 -6.41
C ILE A 22 1.22 -0.42 -7.85
N LEU A 23 2.38 -0.97 -8.20
CA LEU A 23 2.70 -1.57 -9.50
C LEU A 23 2.40 -3.07 -9.55
N THR A 24 1.61 -3.61 -8.63
CA THR A 24 1.21 -5.02 -8.69
C THR A 24 -0.31 -5.15 -8.74
N PRO A 25 -0.81 -6.07 -9.56
CA PRO A 25 -2.24 -6.29 -9.67
C PRO A 25 -2.81 -6.88 -8.38
N THR A 26 -4.08 -6.57 -8.16
CA THR A 26 -4.98 -7.43 -7.38
C THR A 26 -5.74 -8.35 -8.35
N SER A 27 -6.17 -9.53 -7.93
CA SER A 27 -6.96 -10.38 -8.84
C SER A 27 -8.40 -10.44 -8.38
N TYR A 28 -9.31 -10.39 -9.33
CA TYR A 28 -10.71 -10.72 -9.18
C TYR A 28 -10.99 -12.07 -9.85
N ASN A 29 -11.45 -13.04 -9.08
CA ASN A 29 -11.92 -14.29 -9.63
C ASN A 29 -13.45 -14.23 -9.71
N ASN A 30 -13.97 -14.04 -10.93
CA ASN A 30 -15.41 -14.17 -11.16
C ASN A 30 -15.80 -15.66 -11.08
N THR A 31 -17.07 -15.99 -10.91
CA THR A 31 -17.58 -17.37 -10.95
C THR A 31 -17.38 -18.12 -12.28
N ASN A 32 -16.77 -17.47 -13.29
CA ASN A 32 -16.26 -18.09 -14.51
C ASN A 32 -14.76 -18.39 -14.36
N PRO A 33 -14.19 -19.44 -15.00
CA PRO A 33 -12.79 -19.85 -14.84
C PRO A 33 -11.74 -18.83 -15.34
N THR A 34 -12.17 -17.64 -15.77
CA THR A 34 -11.33 -16.55 -16.22
C THR A 34 -10.95 -15.65 -15.04
N LEU A 35 -9.65 -15.61 -14.75
CA LEU A 35 -9.08 -14.81 -13.67
C LEU A 35 -8.82 -13.40 -14.19
N TYR A 36 -9.52 -12.40 -13.66
CA TYR A 36 -9.36 -11.00 -14.07
C TYR A 36 -8.35 -10.32 -13.15
N PHE A 37 -7.38 -9.59 -13.72
CA PHE A 37 -6.45 -8.80 -12.93
C PHE A 37 -6.92 -7.35 -12.86
N ILE A 38 -7.18 -6.87 -11.65
CA ILE A 38 -7.56 -5.50 -11.34
C ILE A 38 -6.40 -4.87 -10.61
N TRP A 39 -5.73 -3.92 -11.24
CA TRP A 39 -4.64 -3.21 -10.59
C TRP A 39 -5.18 -2.34 -9.45
N MET A 40 -4.36 -2.01 -8.45
CA MET A 40 -4.75 -0.89 -7.56
C MET A 40 -4.99 0.37 -8.37
N THR A 41 -4.26 0.53 -9.47
CA THR A 41 -4.48 1.55 -10.50
C THR A 41 -5.72 1.33 -11.34
N GLN A 42 -6.50 0.27 -11.09
CA GLN A 42 -7.72 -0.14 -11.80
C GLN A 42 -7.63 -0.17 -13.34
N ILE A 43 -6.42 -0.22 -13.89
CA ILE A 43 -6.20 -0.48 -15.32
C ILE A 43 -6.51 -1.98 -15.54
N SER A 44 -7.78 -2.31 -15.76
CA SER A 44 -8.16 -3.63 -16.26
C SER A 44 -7.70 -3.75 -17.70
N VAL A 45 -6.97 -4.82 -18.01
CA VAL A 45 -6.45 -5.07 -19.36
C VAL A 45 -7.56 -5.52 -20.33
N ASP A 46 -8.69 -6.01 -19.79
CA ASP A 46 -9.73 -6.72 -20.57
C ASP A 46 -11.08 -5.99 -20.72
N VAL A 47 -11.27 -4.84 -20.08
CA VAL A 47 -12.47 -4.00 -20.23
C VAL A 47 -11.98 -2.60 -20.49
N ASP A 48 -12.45 -1.94 -21.55
CA ASP A 48 -12.05 -0.58 -21.97
C ASP A 48 -11.96 0.32 -20.72
N PRO A 49 -10.76 0.47 -20.14
CA PRO A 49 -10.64 0.92 -18.76
C PRO A 49 -11.11 2.39 -18.66
N LEU A 50 -10.98 3.11 -19.78
CA LEU A 50 -11.46 4.47 -19.95
C LEU A 50 -12.99 4.59 -19.77
N ALA A 51 -13.78 3.61 -20.22
CA ALA A 51 -15.24 3.67 -20.14
C ALA A 51 -15.74 3.59 -18.69
N ILE A 52 -15.16 2.72 -17.86
CA ILE A 52 -15.50 2.60 -16.44
C ILE A 52 -15.11 3.88 -15.69
N TYR A 53 -13.96 4.48 -16.01
CA TYR A 53 -13.53 5.75 -15.41
C TYR A 53 -14.40 6.94 -15.80
N LEU A 54 -14.81 7.01 -17.07
CA LEU A 54 -15.66 8.10 -17.57
C LEU A 54 -17.09 8.01 -17.02
N LEU A 55 -17.57 6.81 -16.68
CA LEU A 55 -18.91 6.58 -16.13
C LEU A 55 -18.97 6.69 -14.59
N ARG A 56 -17.84 6.63 -13.87
CA ARG A 56 -17.78 6.62 -12.39
C ARG A 56 -16.59 7.42 -11.86
N THR A 57 -16.74 8.75 -11.86
CA THR A 57 -15.73 9.70 -11.37
C THR A 57 -15.30 9.46 -9.91
N ASP A 58 -16.18 8.93 -9.06
CA ASP A 58 -15.90 8.73 -7.64
C ASP A 58 -14.84 7.64 -7.40
N ILE A 59 -14.87 6.57 -8.20
CA ILE A 59 -13.91 5.45 -8.11
C ILE A 59 -12.55 5.90 -8.62
N MET A 60 -12.54 6.68 -9.71
CA MET A 60 -11.33 7.31 -10.24
C MET A 60 -10.67 8.17 -9.17
N LEU A 61 -11.45 9.02 -8.51
CA LEU A 61 -10.96 9.92 -7.48
C LEU A 61 -10.34 9.14 -6.31
N VAL A 62 -11.06 8.15 -5.76
CA VAL A 62 -10.57 7.34 -4.63
C VAL A 62 -9.28 6.58 -5.01
N THR A 63 -9.25 5.99 -6.20
CA THR A 63 -8.09 5.24 -6.69
C THR A 63 -6.88 6.14 -6.86
N VAL A 64 -7.03 7.27 -7.56
CA VAL A 64 -5.95 8.24 -7.77
C VAL A 64 -5.47 8.84 -6.44
N SER A 65 -6.39 9.23 -5.55
CA SER A 65 -6.04 9.75 -4.22
C SER A 65 -5.27 8.72 -3.38
N THR A 66 -5.66 7.44 -3.43
CA THR A 66 -4.95 6.36 -2.73
C THR A 66 -3.54 6.17 -3.28
N ILE A 67 -3.38 6.13 -4.60
CA ILE A 67 -2.07 5.97 -5.24
C ILE A 67 -1.15 7.15 -4.89
N LEU A 68 -1.67 8.37 -4.98
CA LEU A 68 -0.91 9.57 -4.62
C LEU A 68 -0.51 9.53 -3.13
N ALA A 69 -1.41 9.14 -2.23
CA ALA A 69 -1.10 8.99 -0.82
C ALA A 69 0.00 7.96 -0.58
N LEU A 70 -0.06 6.79 -1.23
CA LEU A 70 0.98 5.76 -1.11
C LEU A 70 2.34 6.24 -1.64
N ILE A 71 2.36 6.94 -2.78
CA ILE A 71 3.59 7.52 -3.34
C ILE A 71 4.16 8.58 -2.39
N ILE A 72 3.35 9.53 -1.94
CA ILE A 72 3.78 10.64 -1.08
C ILE A 72 4.31 10.10 0.25
N PHE A 73 3.58 9.22 0.92
CA PHE A 73 3.99 8.71 2.21
C PHE A 73 5.19 7.78 2.11
N SER A 74 5.25 6.91 1.10
CA SER A 74 6.40 6.02 0.91
C SER A 74 7.66 6.78 0.52
N SER A 75 7.57 7.75 -0.39
CA SER A 75 8.72 8.60 -0.76
C SER A 75 9.20 9.44 0.42
N ALA A 76 8.29 10.01 1.22
CA ALA A 76 8.65 10.72 2.45
C ALA A 76 9.36 9.81 3.46
N LEU A 77 8.90 8.57 3.63
CA LEU A 77 9.51 7.56 4.49
C LEU A 77 10.93 7.19 4.06
N ILE A 78 11.12 6.92 2.76
CA ILE A 78 12.44 6.62 2.18
C ILE A 78 13.37 7.82 2.37
N THR A 79 12.89 9.02 2.09
CA THR A 79 13.67 10.27 2.21
C THR A 79 14.09 10.50 3.66
N ILE A 80 13.16 10.45 4.62
CA ILE A 80 13.46 10.58 6.06
C ILE A 80 14.50 9.54 6.49
N THR A 81 14.36 8.30 6.03
CA THR A 81 15.29 7.21 6.37
C THR A 81 16.68 7.50 5.82
N LEU A 82 16.81 7.84 4.53
CA LEU A 82 18.09 8.16 3.88
C LEU A 82 18.75 9.40 4.48
N THR A 83 17.99 10.47 4.71
CA THR A 83 18.48 11.69 5.37
C THR A 83 18.98 11.39 6.78
N SER A 84 18.30 10.52 7.54
CA SER A 84 18.74 10.11 8.89
C SER A 84 20.06 9.33 8.90
N ILE A 85 20.37 8.63 7.80
CA ILE A 85 21.61 7.87 7.64
C ILE A 85 22.73 8.79 7.19
N TYR A 86 22.44 9.65 6.21
CA TYR A 86 23.39 10.61 5.66
C TYR A 86 23.88 11.59 6.73
N LEU A 87 22.96 12.15 7.53
CA LEU A 87 23.28 13.13 8.57
C LEU A 87 23.83 12.50 9.87
N ARG A 88 24.14 11.19 9.88
CA ARG A 88 24.71 10.40 11.01
C ARG A 88 24.66 11.09 12.39
N ALA A 89 23.47 11.24 12.98
CA ALA A 89 23.25 11.54 14.42
C ALA A 89 23.14 13.01 14.90
N SER A 90 22.78 14.00 14.08
CA SER A 90 22.48 15.37 14.61
C SER A 90 21.00 15.64 14.94
N LEU A 91 20.07 14.85 14.42
CA LEU A 91 18.63 15.02 14.68
C LEU A 91 18.16 14.06 15.78
N PRO A 92 17.33 14.51 16.75
CA PRO A 92 16.82 13.66 17.82
C PRO A 92 15.97 12.54 17.22
N PHE A 93 16.53 11.32 17.19
CA PHE A 93 15.97 10.14 16.53
C PHE A 93 14.55 9.83 17.04
N LYS A 94 14.29 10.16 18.31
CA LYS A 94 12.99 10.04 18.97
C LYS A 94 11.86 10.81 18.27
N LYS A 95 12.12 11.99 17.69
CA LYS A 95 11.10 12.76 16.94
C LYS A 95 10.87 12.18 15.54
N LEU A 96 11.91 11.71 14.86
CA LEU A 96 11.80 11.08 13.54
C LEU A 96 11.11 9.71 13.60
N ARG A 97 11.32 8.97 14.69
CA ARG A 97 10.65 7.68 14.94
C ARG A 97 9.13 7.80 14.86
N TRP A 98 8.56 8.77 15.56
CA TRP A 98 7.11 8.96 15.56
C TRP A 98 6.57 9.40 14.20
N LYS A 99 7.32 10.23 13.46
CA LYS A 99 6.96 10.58 12.07
C LYS A 99 6.91 9.35 11.17
N MET A 100 7.89 8.45 11.27
CA MET A 100 7.91 7.21 10.49
C MET A 100 6.73 6.29 10.83
N VAL A 101 6.40 6.15 12.12
CA VAL A 101 5.24 5.35 12.56
C VAL A 101 3.92 5.97 12.05
N VAL A 102 3.75 7.28 12.17
CA VAL A 102 2.55 7.97 11.67
C VAL A 102 2.42 7.80 10.15
N LEU A 103 3.49 7.96 9.39
CA LEU A 103 3.46 7.74 7.93
C LEU A 103 3.12 6.29 7.58
N ALA A 104 3.64 5.30 8.31
CA ALA A 104 3.28 3.90 8.13
C ALA A 104 1.79 3.63 8.42
N LEU A 105 1.24 4.26 9.46
CA LEU A 105 -0.19 4.17 9.78
C LEU A 105 -1.06 4.85 8.72
N LEU A 106 -0.61 5.97 8.14
CA LEU A 106 -1.33 6.64 7.06
C LEU A 106 -1.35 5.80 5.78
N VAL A 107 -0.27 5.06 5.49
CA VAL A 107 -0.24 4.06 4.41
C VAL A 107 -1.32 2.99 4.65
N ILE A 108 -1.37 2.41 5.84
CA ILE A 108 -2.39 1.41 6.22
C ILE A 108 -3.80 2.00 6.09
N ALA A 109 -4.03 3.19 6.64
CA ALA A 109 -5.34 3.85 6.60
C ALA A 109 -5.79 4.13 5.17
N SER A 110 -4.89 4.59 4.30
CA SER A 110 -5.19 4.83 2.89
C SER A 110 -5.55 3.53 2.16
N THR A 111 -4.84 2.44 2.42
CA THR A 111 -5.14 1.14 1.81
C THR A 111 -6.47 0.59 2.33
N LEU A 112 -6.78 0.73 3.62
CA LEU A 112 -8.08 0.33 4.19
C LEU A 112 -9.24 1.16 3.61
N PHE A 113 -9.06 2.46 3.45
CA PHE A 113 -10.07 3.32 2.83
C PHE A 113 -10.37 2.87 1.40
N TRP A 114 -9.34 2.55 0.62
CA TRP A 114 -9.51 1.98 -0.71
C TRP A 114 -10.27 0.66 -0.68
N ILE A 115 -9.90 -0.29 0.20
CA ILE A 115 -10.60 -1.58 0.35
C ILE A 115 -12.08 -1.37 0.64
N ILE A 116 -12.42 -0.49 1.59
CA ILE A 116 -13.81 -0.23 2.00
C ILE A 116 -14.60 0.39 0.85
N MET A 117 -14.03 1.37 0.15
CA MET A 117 -14.70 2.03 -0.98
C MET A 117 -14.92 1.08 -2.16
N MET A 118 -13.93 0.23 -2.44
CA MET A 118 -14.07 -0.82 -3.45
C MET A 118 -15.17 -1.80 -3.06
N GLU A 119 -15.20 -2.23 -1.80
CA GLU A 119 -16.23 -3.13 -1.30
C GLU A 119 -17.63 -2.53 -1.39
N SER A 120 -17.83 -1.26 -1.02
CA SER A 120 -19.13 -0.59 -1.19
C SER A 120 -19.56 -0.53 -2.65
N PHE A 121 -18.63 -0.25 -3.57
CA PHE A 121 -18.93 -0.15 -5.00
C PHE A 121 -19.38 -1.49 -5.59
N TYR A 122 -18.70 -2.58 -5.26
CA TYR A 122 -19.05 -3.89 -5.81
C TYR A 122 -20.26 -4.52 -5.12
N ASN A 123 -20.55 -4.17 -3.85
CA ASN A 123 -21.79 -4.59 -3.18
C ASN A 123 -23.05 -3.97 -3.82
N GLU A 124 -22.97 -2.72 -4.31
CA GLU A 124 -24.07 -2.12 -5.09
C GLU A 124 -24.35 -2.88 -6.40
N GLN A 125 -23.39 -3.66 -6.90
CA GLN A 125 -23.54 -4.50 -8.10
C GLN A 125 -24.00 -5.94 -7.80
N GLY A 126 -24.29 -6.27 -6.54
CA GLY A 126 -24.93 -7.54 -6.17
C GLY A 126 -24.05 -8.78 -6.16
N GLY A 127 -22.72 -8.64 -6.08
CA GLY A 127 -21.81 -9.78 -5.86
C GLY A 127 -21.31 -9.91 -4.42
N ASN A 128 -20.81 -11.09 -4.04
CA ASN A 128 -20.04 -11.33 -2.82
C ASN A 128 -18.56 -11.37 -3.19
N HIS A 129 -17.75 -10.49 -2.62
CA HIS A 129 -16.50 -10.08 -3.30
C HIS A 129 -15.21 -10.36 -2.55
N TRP A 130 -15.15 -10.52 -1.23
CA TRP A 130 -13.93 -10.99 -0.57
C TRP A 130 -14.10 -12.44 -0.17
N SER A 131 -13.62 -13.35 -1.02
CA SER A 131 -13.57 -14.78 -0.71
C SER A 131 -12.13 -15.26 -0.77
N VAL A 132 -11.63 -15.70 0.38
CA VAL A 132 -10.30 -16.34 0.48
C VAL A 132 -10.31 -17.73 -0.19
N THR A 133 -11.49 -18.29 -0.47
CA THR A 133 -11.67 -19.72 -0.79
C THR A 133 -12.59 -20.04 -1.97
N GLY A 134 -13.04 -19.06 -2.77
CA GLY A 134 -13.81 -19.30 -4.00
C GLY A 134 -14.82 -18.20 -4.32
N GLY A 135 -14.63 -17.53 -5.47
CA GLY A 135 -15.47 -16.45 -6.00
C GLY A 135 -15.30 -15.11 -5.26
N GLY A 136 -14.41 -14.24 -5.74
CA GLY A 136 -14.12 -12.93 -5.14
C GLY A 136 -12.74 -12.35 -5.47
N TYR A 137 -12.51 -11.08 -5.14
CA TYR A 137 -11.21 -10.44 -4.98
C TYR A 137 -10.35 -11.24 -4.01
N SER A 138 -9.24 -11.73 -4.54
CA SER A 138 -8.15 -12.23 -3.73
C SER A 138 -7.22 -11.04 -3.41
N PRO A 139 -6.93 -10.76 -2.13
CA PRO A 139 -5.93 -9.77 -1.77
C PRO A 139 -4.56 -10.28 -2.24
N PHE A 140 -4.11 -9.79 -3.39
CA PHE A 140 -2.76 -10.03 -3.90
C PHE A 140 -1.79 -8.98 -3.34
N PHE A 141 -0.54 -9.04 -3.79
CA PHE A 141 0.53 -8.17 -3.29
C PHE A 141 0.21 -6.67 -3.38
N GLY A 142 -0.64 -6.24 -4.30
CA GLY A 142 -1.08 -4.85 -4.37
C GLY A 142 -1.77 -4.37 -3.09
N VAL A 143 -2.63 -5.21 -2.50
CA VAL A 143 -3.34 -4.90 -1.24
C VAL A 143 -2.48 -5.24 -0.02
N ILE A 144 -1.74 -6.35 -0.06
CA ILE A 144 -0.98 -6.84 1.12
C ILE A 144 0.34 -6.08 1.32
N GLY A 145 0.99 -5.67 0.23
CA GLY A 145 2.29 -5.01 0.22
C GLY A 145 2.38 -3.76 1.11
N PRO A 146 1.36 -2.85 1.11
CA PRO A 146 1.33 -1.71 2.01
C PRO A 146 1.37 -2.08 3.49
N PHE A 147 0.66 -3.15 3.89
CA PHE A 147 0.66 -3.64 5.28
C PHE A 147 2.00 -4.24 5.67
N ILE A 148 2.59 -5.08 4.80
CA ILE A 148 3.92 -5.68 5.05
C ILE A 148 4.98 -4.57 5.15
N GLY A 149 4.95 -3.63 4.21
CA GLY A 149 5.89 -2.52 4.19
C GLY A 149 5.77 -1.61 5.42
N ALA A 150 4.54 -1.27 5.81
CA ALA A 150 4.27 -0.53 7.04
C ALA A 150 4.76 -1.29 8.29
N ALA A 151 4.55 -2.60 8.37
CA ALA A 151 5.04 -3.43 9.48
C ALA A 151 6.57 -3.40 9.58
N PHE A 152 7.29 -3.52 8.46
CA PHE A 152 8.75 -3.41 8.43
C PHE A 152 9.24 -2.03 8.88
N ILE A 153 8.55 -0.96 8.50
CA ILE A 153 8.88 0.40 8.93
C ILE A 153 8.65 0.58 10.43
N VAL A 154 7.54 0.06 10.97
CA VAL A 154 7.26 0.14 12.42
C VAL A 154 8.33 -0.63 13.19
N VAL A 155 8.62 -1.88 12.80
CA VAL A 155 9.67 -2.69 13.44
C VAL A 155 11.03 -2.01 13.34
N GLY A 156 11.45 -1.59 12.14
CA GLY A 156 12.73 -0.91 11.94
C GLY A 156 12.87 0.38 12.74
N SER A 157 11.76 1.10 12.95
CA SER A 157 11.70 2.33 13.75
C SER A 157 11.86 2.10 15.26
N PHE A 158 11.43 0.95 15.80
CA PHE A 158 11.54 0.64 17.22
C PHE A 158 12.80 -0.14 17.61
N VAL A 159 13.36 -0.95 16.69
CA VAL A 159 14.52 -1.78 17.01
C VAL A 159 15.86 -1.03 16.84
N ARG A 160 15.86 0.10 16.12
CA ARG A 160 16.99 1.05 16.12
C ARG A 160 17.06 1.76 17.48
N ARG A 161 17.63 1.08 18.48
CA ARG A 161 18.08 1.69 19.74
C ARG A 161 19.43 2.36 19.51
N GLU A 162 19.53 3.60 19.98
CA GLU A 162 20.78 4.37 20.11
C GLU A 162 21.86 3.56 20.83
#